data_AF-A0A1A2RFH9-F1
#
_entry.id   AF-A0A1A2RFH9-F1
#
_cell.length_a   1.000
_cell.length_b   1.000
_cell.length_c   1.000
_cell.angle_alpha   90.00
_cell.angle_beta   90.00
_cell.angle_gamma   90.00
#
_symmetry.space_group_name_H-M   'P 1'
#
loop_
_entity.id
_entity.type
_entity.pdbx_description
1 polymer ?
#
loop_
_entity_poly.entity_id
_entity_poly.type
_entity_poly.pdbx_seq_one_letter_code
_entity_poly.pdbx_strand_id
1 'polypeptide(L)'
;MQNVRKTLILAAVTGTLVTIPSATANADEVPAGFDPTAPAAGPAPDAPPPPAPDAPPPPAPDAPPPPAPDAPPPGPDVPPPPAHRAYSVNWDAIAQCESGGNWGISTGNGFSGGLQFTPSTWRANGGSGSPAGASREEQIRVAENVLHSQGIGAWPVCGRRG
;
A
#
# COMPACT_ATOMS: atom_id res chain seq x y z
N MET A 1 -13.30 -38.24 36.94
CA MET A 1 -13.60 -39.15 35.82
C MET A 1 -14.86 -38.58 35.15
N GLN A 2 -14.98 -38.17 33.88
CA GLN A 2 -14.20 -38.17 32.65
C GLN A 2 -14.33 -36.74 32.03
N ASN A 3 -13.23 -36.08 31.66
CA ASN A 3 -12.64 -36.02 30.31
C ASN A 3 -13.62 -35.62 29.18
N VAL A 4 -13.84 -34.31 29.01
CA VAL A 4 -14.45 -33.75 27.79
C VAL A 4 -13.37 -33.73 26.70
N ARG A 5 -13.64 -34.46 25.61
CA ARG A 5 -12.75 -34.67 24.46
C ARG A 5 -12.48 -33.35 23.75
N LYS A 6 -11.26 -32.84 23.91
CA LYS A 6 -10.73 -31.69 23.17
C LYS A 6 -10.38 -32.17 21.76
N THR A 7 -11.32 -32.05 20.84
CA THR A 7 -11.12 -32.40 19.43
C THR A 7 -10.11 -31.43 18.82
N LEU A 8 -8.86 -31.89 18.64
CA LEU A 8 -7.86 -31.22 17.82
C LEU A 8 -8.28 -31.29 16.36
N ILE A 9 -8.53 -30.15 15.73
CA ILE A 9 -8.63 -30.04 14.27
C ILE A 9 -7.19 -29.96 13.75
N LEU A 10 -6.68 -31.07 13.21
CA LEU A 10 -5.45 -31.07 12.41
C LEU A 10 -5.76 -30.42 11.06
N ALA A 11 -5.18 -29.25 10.80
CA ALA A 11 -5.08 -28.72 9.44
C ALA A 11 -3.95 -29.47 8.74
N ALA A 12 -4.29 -30.26 7.72
CA ALA A 12 -3.32 -30.91 6.85
C ALA A 12 -2.63 -29.86 5.98
N VAL A 13 -1.34 -29.61 6.23
CA VAL A 13 -0.48 -28.83 5.36
C VAL A 13 -0.13 -29.70 4.16
N THR A 14 -0.88 -29.55 3.06
CA THR A 14 -0.45 -30.04 1.75
C THR A 14 0.69 -29.15 1.27
N GLY A 15 1.91 -29.48 1.72
CA GLY A 15 3.15 -28.90 1.22
C GLY A 15 3.49 -29.53 -0.13
N THR A 16 3.43 -28.75 -1.20
CA THR A 16 3.98 -29.14 -2.50
C THR A 16 5.50 -29.13 -2.38
N LEU A 17 6.14 -30.30 -2.36
CA LEU A 17 7.58 -30.42 -2.51
C LEU A 17 7.96 -29.96 -3.93
N VAL A 18 8.70 -28.87 -4.05
CA VAL A 18 9.41 -28.53 -5.28
C VAL A 18 10.69 -29.37 -5.32
N THR A 19 10.77 -30.30 -6.26
CA THR A 19 11.99 -31.05 -6.56
C THR A 19 12.99 -30.11 -7.24
N ILE A 20 14.09 -29.80 -6.56
CA ILE A 20 15.22 -29.11 -7.18
C ILE A 20 16.06 -30.17 -7.92
N PRO A 21 16.39 -29.99 -9.21
CA PRO A 21 17.31 -30.89 -9.89
C PRO A 21 18.71 -30.75 -9.28
N SER A 22 19.25 -31.84 -8.77
CA SER A 22 20.66 -31.93 -8.36
C SER A 22 21.55 -31.81 -9.60
N ALA A 23 22.26 -30.70 -9.73
CA ALA A 23 23.32 -30.57 -10.71
C ALA A 23 24.54 -31.39 -10.23
N THR A 24 24.88 -32.44 -10.96
CA THR A 24 26.17 -33.12 -10.86
C THR A 24 27.26 -32.20 -11.41
N ALA A 25 28.14 -31.71 -10.54
CA ALA A 25 29.36 -31.03 -10.95
C ALA A 25 30.36 -32.08 -11.47
N ASN A 26 30.69 -32.03 -12.77
CA ASN A 26 31.82 -32.76 -13.33
C ASN A 26 33.09 -31.95 -13.05
N ALA A 27 34.05 -32.55 -12.35
CA ALA A 27 35.33 -31.95 -12.02
C ALA A 27 36.38 -32.37 -13.07
N ASP A 28 36.28 -31.86 -14.30
CA ASP A 28 37.37 -31.95 -15.28
C ASP A 28 37.18 -30.88 -16.35
N GLU A 29 37.49 -29.63 -16.03
CA GLU A 29 37.90 -28.59 -16.99
C GLU A 29 38.29 -27.34 -16.19
N VAL A 30 39.59 -27.16 -15.98
CA VAL A 30 40.19 -25.93 -15.43
C VAL A 30 40.54 -25.01 -16.61
N PRO A 31 39.80 -23.93 -16.88
CA PRO A 31 40.24 -22.95 -17.86
C PRO A 31 41.43 -22.16 -17.31
N ALA A 32 42.51 -22.11 -18.09
CA ALA A 32 43.69 -21.28 -17.81
C ALA A 32 43.29 -19.80 -17.84
N GLY A 33 43.34 -19.13 -16.68
CA GLY A 33 43.05 -17.69 -16.62
C GLY A 33 42.79 -17.10 -15.22
N PHE A 34 42.84 -17.87 -14.13
CA PHE A 34 42.68 -17.31 -12.79
C PHE A 34 43.96 -16.61 -12.33
N ASP A 35 43.98 -15.28 -12.41
CA ASP A 35 44.99 -14.43 -11.78
C ASP A 35 44.68 -14.30 -10.28
N PRO A 36 45.52 -14.86 -9.38
CA PRO A 36 45.26 -14.88 -7.94
C PRO A 36 45.42 -13.52 -7.26
N THR A 37 45.81 -12.46 -8.01
CA THR A 37 46.05 -11.12 -7.47
C THR A 37 44.93 -10.14 -7.81
N ALA A 38 43.94 -10.54 -8.61
CA ALA A 38 42.81 -9.69 -8.97
C ALA A 38 41.87 -9.48 -7.75
N PRO A 39 41.51 -8.24 -7.39
CA PRO A 39 40.52 -8.02 -6.34
C PRO A 39 39.17 -8.60 -6.81
N ALA A 40 38.56 -9.45 -5.99
CA ALA A 40 37.24 -9.99 -6.25
C ALA A 40 36.26 -8.83 -6.45
N ALA A 41 35.77 -8.65 -7.68
CA ALA A 41 34.60 -7.85 -7.92
C ALA A 41 33.45 -8.51 -7.16
N GLY A 42 32.98 -7.86 -6.09
CA GLY A 42 31.82 -8.33 -5.34
C GLY A 42 30.61 -8.48 -6.26
N PRO A 43 29.59 -9.27 -5.86
CA PRO A 43 28.38 -9.40 -6.66
C PRO A 43 27.84 -7.99 -6.96
N ALA A 44 27.55 -7.72 -8.23
CA ALA A 44 26.87 -6.50 -8.61
C ALA A 44 25.57 -6.41 -7.79
N PRO A 45 25.18 -5.22 -7.28
CA PRO A 45 23.89 -5.07 -6.64
C PRO A 45 22.81 -5.55 -7.63
N ASP A 46 21.90 -6.42 -7.18
CA ASP A 46 20.73 -6.84 -7.95
C ASP A 46 20.09 -5.60 -8.57
N ALA A 47 20.18 -5.49 -9.89
CA ALA A 47 19.51 -4.42 -10.61
C ALA A 47 18.02 -4.54 -10.30
N PRO A 48 17.35 -3.45 -9.89
CA PRO A 48 15.92 -3.50 -9.63
C PRO A 48 15.21 -4.00 -10.89
N PRO A 49 14.17 -4.85 -10.75
CA PRO A 49 13.41 -5.31 -11.89
C PRO A 49 12.91 -4.10 -12.69
N PRO A 50 12.83 -4.21 -14.04
CA PRO A 50 12.31 -3.13 -14.86
C PRO A 50 10.91 -2.72 -14.36
N PRO A 51 10.55 -1.42 -14.43
CA PRO A 51 9.23 -0.99 -14.03
C PRO A 51 8.18 -1.79 -14.79
N ALA A 52 7.20 -2.32 -14.06
CA ALA A 52 6.05 -2.96 -14.70
C ALA A 52 5.39 -1.92 -15.64
N PRO A 53 4.87 -2.34 -16.81
CA PRO A 53 4.08 -1.44 -17.64
C PRO A 53 2.95 -0.84 -16.80
N ASP A 54 2.68 0.45 -17.01
CA ASP A 54 1.64 1.18 -16.29
C ASP A 54 0.35 0.36 -16.31
N ALA A 55 -0.05 -0.13 -15.14
CA ALA A 55 -1.34 -0.77 -14.98
C ALA A 55 -2.40 0.29 -15.35
N PRO A 56 -3.43 -0.06 -16.15
CA PRO A 56 -4.51 0.87 -16.42
C PRO A 56 -5.06 1.38 -15.09
N PRO A 57 -5.42 2.66 -15.00
CA PRO A 57 -5.95 3.22 -13.76
C PRO A 57 -7.11 2.34 -13.29
N PRO A 58 -7.24 2.09 -11.96
CA PRO A 58 -8.41 1.38 -11.45
C PRO A 58 -9.67 2.11 -11.95
N PRO A 59 -10.76 1.38 -12.23
CA PRO A 59 -12.01 2.04 -12.58
C PRO A 59 -12.32 3.06 -11.50
N ALA A 60 -12.69 4.27 -11.91
CA ALA A 60 -13.16 5.28 -10.97
C ALA A 60 -14.23 4.64 -10.08
N PRO A 61 -14.25 4.92 -8.75
CA PRO A 61 -15.42 4.58 -7.97
C PRO A 61 -16.63 5.13 -8.71
N ASP A 62 -17.68 4.30 -8.88
CA ASP A 62 -18.90 4.72 -9.54
C ASP A 62 -19.30 6.07 -8.95
N ALA A 63 -19.24 7.11 -9.79
CA ALA A 63 -19.66 8.43 -9.37
C ALA A 63 -21.08 8.26 -8.81
N PRO A 64 -21.38 8.77 -7.61
CA PRO A 64 -22.75 8.76 -7.14
C PRO A 64 -23.60 9.39 -8.25
N PRO A 65 -24.72 8.75 -8.63
CA PRO A 65 -25.53 9.27 -9.73
C PRO A 65 -25.82 10.74 -9.44
N PRO A 66 -25.71 11.63 -10.44
CA PRO A 66 -26.05 13.02 -10.22
C PRO A 66 -27.47 13.08 -9.63
N PRO A 67 -27.73 13.96 -8.66
CA PRO A 67 -29.10 14.15 -8.20
C PRO A 67 -29.95 14.42 -9.44
N ALA A 68 -31.00 13.61 -9.62
CA ALA A 68 -31.90 13.79 -10.75
C ALA A 68 -32.36 15.26 -10.75
N PRO A 69 -32.32 15.97 -11.89
CA PRO A 69 -32.52 17.41 -11.93
C PRO A 69 -33.88 17.90 -11.37
N ASP A 70 -34.82 17.01 -11.04
CA ASP A 70 -36.15 17.37 -10.52
C ASP A 70 -36.71 16.37 -9.50
N ALA A 71 -35.87 15.71 -8.69
CA ALA A 71 -36.41 14.85 -7.63
C ALA A 71 -37.21 15.70 -6.62
N PRO A 72 -38.52 15.43 -6.40
CA PRO A 72 -39.27 16.14 -5.38
C PRO A 72 -38.62 15.89 -4.01
N PRO A 73 -38.63 16.87 -3.10
CA PRO A 73 -38.07 16.68 -1.76
C PRO A 73 -38.73 15.44 -1.12
N PRO A 74 -37.97 14.64 -0.34
CA PRO A 74 -38.56 13.52 0.39
C PRO A 74 -39.73 14.05 1.22
N GLY A 75 -40.86 13.34 1.18
CA GLY A 75 -42.02 13.67 2.00
C GLY A 75 -41.66 13.68 3.49
N PRO A 76 -42.47 14.32 4.35
CA PRO A 76 -42.14 14.54 5.77
C PRO A 76 -41.95 13.26 6.59
N ASP A 77 -42.30 12.09 6.05
CA ASP A 77 -42.28 10.79 6.72
C ASP A 77 -41.12 9.85 6.30
N VAL A 78 -40.25 10.29 5.38
CA VAL A 78 -39.04 9.51 5.05
C VAL A 78 -37.91 9.94 5.99
N PRO A 79 -37.44 9.08 6.92
CA PRO A 79 -36.25 9.39 7.67
C PRO A 79 -35.11 9.58 6.66
N PRO A 80 -34.32 10.66 6.75
CA PRO A 80 -33.19 10.82 5.87
C PRO A 80 -32.32 9.55 5.96
N PRO A 81 -31.69 9.10 4.86
CA PRO A 81 -30.70 8.05 4.95
C PRO A 81 -29.71 8.43 6.07
N PRO A 82 -29.18 7.46 6.83
CA PRO A 82 -28.23 7.77 7.87
C PRO A 82 -27.13 8.61 7.21
N ALA A 83 -27.05 9.88 7.60
CA ALA A 83 -25.93 10.70 7.19
C ALA A 83 -24.72 9.99 7.78
N HIS A 84 -23.94 9.32 6.93
CA HIS A 84 -22.54 9.12 7.25
C HIS A 84 -22.08 10.51 7.65
N ARG A 85 -21.76 10.71 8.93
CA ARG A 85 -21.12 11.96 9.33
C ARG A 85 -19.83 11.96 8.53
N ALA A 86 -19.86 12.62 7.37
CA ALA A 86 -18.68 13.17 6.76
C ALA A 86 -18.19 14.21 7.76
N TYR A 87 -17.55 13.74 8.82
CA TYR A 87 -16.38 14.44 9.31
C TYR A 87 -15.42 14.37 8.13
N SER A 88 -15.60 15.25 7.15
CA SER A 88 -14.70 15.36 6.02
C SER A 88 -13.38 15.76 6.64
N VAL A 89 -12.47 14.80 6.77
CA VAL A 89 -11.15 15.06 7.33
C VAL A 89 -10.51 16.15 6.48
N ASN A 90 -10.08 17.23 7.12
CA ASN A 90 -9.37 18.30 6.43
C ASN A 90 -7.93 17.86 6.17
N TRP A 91 -7.74 17.13 5.07
CA TRP A 91 -6.44 16.60 4.66
C TRP A 91 -5.40 17.68 4.40
N ASP A 92 -5.79 18.90 4.00
CA ASP A 92 -4.84 20.00 3.87
C ASP A 92 -4.31 20.46 5.22
N ALA A 93 -5.14 20.48 6.26
CA ALA A 93 -4.68 20.82 7.61
C ALA A 93 -3.73 19.75 8.16
N ILE A 94 -3.96 18.47 7.83
CA ILE A 94 -3.04 17.39 8.16
C ILE A 94 -1.75 17.54 7.36
N ALA A 95 -1.82 17.76 6.04
CA ALA A 95 -0.63 17.95 5.20
C ALA A 95 0.19 19.19 5.62
N GLN A 96 -0.48 20.26 6.06
CA GLN A 96 0.20 21.44 6.62
C GLN A 96 0.97 21.11 7.89
N CYS A 97 0.47 20.18 8.70
CA CYS A 97 1.15 19.70 9.89
C CYS A 97 2.29 18.73 9.58
N GLU A 98 2.06 17.81 8.64
CA GLU A 98 2.96 16.69 8.32
C GLU A 98 4.15 17.14 7.44
N SER A 99 3.88 17.92 6.39
CA SER A 99 4.89 18.32 5.40
C SER A 99 5.04 19.82 5.21
N GLY A 100 4.32 20.62 6.00
CA GLY A 100 4.19 22.06 5.74
C GLY A 100 3.34 22.39 4.52
N GLY A 101 2.52 21.44 4.04
CA GLY A 101 1.65 21.60 2.87
C GLY A 101 2.32 21.25 1.55
N ASN A 102 3.56 20.73 1.58
CA ASN A 102 4.27 20.30 0.38
C ASN A 102 3.86 18.86 0.01
N TRP A 103 3.03 18.72 -1.02
CA TRP A 103 2.55 17.43 -1.51
C TRP A 103 3.58 16.62 -2.31
N GLY A 104 4.66 17.25 -2.79
CA GLY A 104 5.74 16.61 -3.56
C GLY A 104 6.98 16.31 -2.72
N ILE A 105 6.90 16.38 -1.39
CA ILE A 105 8.08 16.24 -0.55
C ILE A 105 8.61 14.80 -0.53
N SER A 106 9.92 14.65 -0.70
CA SER A 106 10.62 13.37 -0.55
C SER A 106 12.04 13.63 -0.04
N THR A 107 12.20 13.73 1.28
CA THR A 107 13.48 14.09 1.93
C THR A 107 14.42 12.90 2.14
N GLY A 108 13.96 11.68 1.87
CA GLY A 108 14.73 10.46 2.14
C GLY A 108 14.60 9.95 3.58
N ASN A 109 13.66 10.47 4.38
CA ASN A 109 13.38 10.01 5.76
C ASN A 109 12.49 8.76 5.84
N GLY A 110 12.21 8.09 4.72
CA GLY A 110 11.33 6.92 4.64
C GLY A 110 9.84 7.25 4.49
N PHE A 111 9.48 8.53 4.52
CA PHE A 111 8.14 9.03 4.25
C PHE A 111 8.15 9.98 3.06
N SER A 112 7.02 10.12 2.39
CA SER A 112 6.90 10.98 1.22
C SER A 112 5.48 11.49 1.02
N GLY A 113 5.35 12.57 0.26
CA GLY A 113 4.07 13.20 -0.03
C GLY A 113 3.56 14.11 1.08
N GLY A 114 2.43 14.78 0.83
CA GLY A 114 1.85 15.77 1.74
C GLY A 114 1.42 15.18 3.08
N LEU A 115 0.96 13.93 3.06
CA LEU A 115 0.47 13.21 4.23
C LEU A 115 1.50 12.26 4.84
N GLN A 116 2.77 12.36 4.39
CA GLN A 116 3.89 11.59 4.91
C GLN A 116 3.61 10.08 4.93
N PHE A 117 3.33 9.49 3.76
CA PHE A 117 3.14 8.04 3.63
C PHE A 117 4.47 7.29 3.60
N THR A 118 4.49 6.10 4.21
CA THR A 118 5.52 5.09 3.92
C THR A 118 5.20 4.37 2.60
N PRO A 119 6.20 3.84 1.88
CA PRO A 119 5.96 3.08 0.65
C PRO A 119 5.06 1.84 0.86
N SER A 120 5.15 1.19 2.03
CA SER A 120 4.34 0.03 2.37
C SER A 120 2.87 0.39 2.59
N THR A 121 2.59 1.43 3.39
CA THR A 121 1.22 1.89 3.63
C THR A 121 0.60 2.43 2.34
N TRP A 122 1.35 3.19 1.54
CA TRP A 122 0.91 3.69 0.24
C TRP A 122 0.38 2.57 -0.65
N ARG A 123 1.21 1.54 -0.88
CA ARG A 123 0.87 0.40 -1.73
C ARG A 123 -0.27 -0.44 -1.14
N ALA A 124 -0.28 -0.66 0.17
CA ALA A 124 -1.33 -1.44 0.84
C ALA A 124 -2.71 -0.80 0.71
N ASN A 125 -2.78 0.53 0.52
CA ASN A 125 -4.03 1.29 0.42
C ASN A 125 -4.34 1.72 -1.02
N GLY A 126 -3.73 1.03 -2.00
CA GLY A 126 -4.03 1.17 -3.42
C GLY A 126 -3.27 2.29 -4.14
N GLY A 127 -2.23 2.85 -3.52
CA GLY A 127 -1.32 3.79 -4.17
C GLY A 127 -0.31 3.09 -5.08
N SER A 128 0.00 3.70 -6.21
CA SER A 128 1.04 3.24 -7.15
C SER A 128 2.22 4.20 -7.19
N GLY A 129 3.41 3.71 -7.54
CA GLY A 129 4.63 4.54 -7.56
C GLY A 129 5.00 5.12 -6.18
N SER A 130 5.45 6.39 -6.18
CA SER A 130 5.80 7.13 -4.96
C SER A 130 4.69 8.12 -4.59
N PRO A 131 4.32 8.25 -3.31
CA PRO A 131 3.39 9.29 -2.83
C PRO A 131 3.78 10.70 -3.30
N ALA A 132 5.07 11.06 -3.25
CA ALA A 132 5.55 12.37 -3.69
C ALA A 132 5.39 12.63 -5.19
N GLY A 133 5.30 11.56 -5.99
CA GLY A 133 5.03 11.65 -7.44
C GLY A 133 3.55 11.63 -7.78
N ALA A 134 2.67 11.35 -6.81
CA ALA A 134 1.23 11.33 -7.00
C ALA A 134 0.63 12.73 -6.79
N SER A 135 -0.49 13.00 -7.46
CA SER A 135 -1.25 14.23 -7.23
C SER A 135 -1.76 14.30 -5.79
N ARG A 136 -2.05 15.51 -5.33
CA ARG A 136 -2.68 15.74 -4.02
C ARG A 136 -3.96 14.92 -3.88
N GLU A 137 -4.79 14.89 -4.91
CA GLU A 137 -6.08 14.20 -4.92
C GLU A 137 -5.89 12.68 -4.81
N GLU A 138 -4.87 12.14 -5.48
CA GLU A 138 -4.52 10.72 -5.38
C GLU A 138 -4.00 10.37 -3.98
N GLN A 139 -3.21 11.25 -3.38
CA GLN A 139 -2.77 11.09 -2.00
C GLN A 139 -3.93 11.10 -1.02
N ILE A 140 -4.89 12.01 -1.20
CA ILE A 140 -6.12 12.06 -0.40
C ILE A 140 -6.95 10.79 -0.59
N ARG A 141 -7.11 10.29 -1.82
CA ARG A 141 -7.83 9.04 -2.08
C ARG A 141 -7.22 7.86 -1.31
N VAL A 142 -5.90 7.74 -1.29
CA VAL A 142 -5.21 6.70 -0.51
C VAL A 142 -5.37 6.95 1.00
N ALA A 143 -5.39 8.21 1.44
CA ALA A 143 -5.62 8.59 2.82
C ALA A 143 -7.02 8.20 3.32
N GLU A 144 -8.05 8.33 2.48
CA GLU A 144 -9.40 7.87 2.80
C GLU A 144 -9.46 6.35 3.01
N ASN A 145 -8.69 5.58 2.23
CA ASN A 145 -8.57 4.12 2.44
C ASN A 145 -7.87 3.79 3.77
N VAL A 146 -6.84 4.56 4.13
CA VAL A 146 -6.19 4.44 5.44
C VAL A 146 -7.14 4.83 6.57
N LEU A 147 -7.90 5.92 6.41
CA LEU A 147 -8.91 6.36 7.38
C LEU A 147 -9.97 5.28 7.58
N HIS A 148 -10.41 4.63 6.52
CA HIS A 148 -11.38 3.54 6.60
C HIS A 148 -10.84 2.32 7.37
N SER A 149 -9.56 1.98 7.18
CA SER A 149 -8.97 0.78 7.78
C SER A 149 -8.43 0.99 9.19
N GLN A 150 -7.85 2.15 9.48
CA GLN A 150 -7.08 2.44 10.70
C GLN A 150 -7.69 3.61 11.50
N GLY A 151 -8.62 4.36 10.93
CA GLY A 151 -9.13 5.59 11.51
C GLY A 151 -8.10 6.73 11.47
N ILE A 152 -8.50 7.87 12.03
CA ILE A 152 -7.65 9.09 12.06
C ILE A 152 -6.37 8.90 12.89
N GLY A 153 -6.29 7.83 13.69
CA GLY A 153 -5.13 7.46 14.48
C GLY A 153 -3.89 7.09 13.66
N ALA A 154 -4.03 6.86 12.35
CA ALA A 154 -2.89 6.75 11.43
C ALA A 154 -2.05 8.04 11.35
N TRP A 155 -2.65 9.20 11.70
CA TRP A 155 -1.97 10.48 11.89
C TRP A 155 -2.09 10.92 13.36
N PRO A 156 -1.33 10.32 14.29
CA PRO A 156 -1.57 10.45 15.73
C PRO A 156 -1.39 11.88 16.26
N VAL A 157 -0.51 12.67 15.64
CA VAL A 157 -0.21 14.05 16.07
C VAL A 157 -0.98 15.09 15.26
N CYS A 158 -1.05 14.88 13.95
CA CYS A 158 -1.61 15.83 12.99
C CYS A 158 -3.09 15.58 12.68
N GLY A 159 -3.59 14.36 12.84
CA GLY A 159 -4.96 13.97 12.54
C GLY A 159 -6.01 14.75 13.32
N ARG A 160 -5.69 15.18 14.54
CA ARG A 160 -6.57 16.07 15.36
C ARG A 160 -6.71 17.50 14.80
N ARG A 161 -5.90 17.88 13.81
CA ARG A 161 -5.93 19.20 13.17
C ARG A 161 -6.85 19.23 11.95
N GLY A 162 -7.29 18.05 11.48
CA GLY A 162 -8.18 17.89 10.34
C GLY A 162 -9.52 17.30 10.71
#